data_AF-A0A319ESN7-F1
#
_entry.id   AF-A0A319ESN7-F1
#
_cell.length_a   1.000
_cell.length_b   1.000
_cell.length_c   1.000
_cell.angle_alpha   90.00
_cell.angle_beta   90.00
_cell.angle_gamma   90.00
#
_symmetry.space_group_name_H-M   'P 1'
#
loop_
_entity.id
_entity.type
_entity.pdbx_description
1 polymer ?
#
loop_
_entity_poly.entity_id
_entity_poly.type
_entity_poly.pdbx_seq_one_letter_code
_entity_poly.pdbx_strand_id
1 'polypeptide(L)'
;MLRVSSPVLGQWLGALCLLGGYFHPASAATTEQWKTRSIYQTMTDRFALTNGSTTTACNTTESNYCGGTWQGTIDKLDYIQGMGFDAVMISPVVKNIAGRSKDGEAYHGYWPLDLYEVNSNFGTREDLLKLSEALHARDMYLLLDVVINNMAYMTNGEDPATHIDYTVFPQFNGSAYFHPYCLITDWNNYTDAQLCQTGDNYTALPDLYTEHTDVQDILMTWSESVISNYSVDGLRIDAAKSLTPSFLPTYVDTVGGWMTGEVMDANATNVCNYQRNYLPSLPNYPLYYSMITAFLNGEPGSLLKEIASINSLCTDVPAMVNFIEDQDVDRWAYMNDDIMLAKNALTFMMLFDGIPLVFQGLEQFIASSNREALWTTDYDTNATLYKLLSTLNAIRKHAISIDSSYINSQTWPIYQGGSELAFWKGAVGRQVIMLLSTQGSNGTAYNLTLPRTYGAGIVVTEVLNCVNYTTNTLSELIVPMDKGEPRVFFPASMMPGSGLCGYNVTNVTHSELRLAAVAHRSSSGSHPVVPFASGFGPVLFLALVAFLSF
;
A
#
# COMPACT_ATOMS: atom_id res chain seq x y z
N MET A 1 65.41 -50.43 3.42
CA MET A 1 66.75 -49.84 3.23
C MET A 1 66.62 -48.64 2.31
N LEU A 2 67.11 -47.48 2.79
CA LEU A 2 67.53 -46.25 2.05
C LEU A 2 66.44 -45.51 1.23
N ARG A 3 65.77 -44.47 1.77
CA ARG A 3 66.16 -43.02 1.84
C ARG A 3 66.59 -42.46 0.47
N VAL A 4 66.04 -41.35 -0.06
CA VAL A 4 66.35 -39.93 0.27
C VAL A 4 65.43 -39.05 -0.63
N SER A 5 64.46 -38.30 -0.07
CA SER A 5 64.39 -36.82 0.16
C SER A 5 63.66 -35.97 -0.91
N SER A 6 62.64 -35.22 -0.46
CA SER A 6 62.11 -33.99 -1.10
C SER A 6 63.12 -32.83 -0.97
N PRO A 7 62.94 -31.71 -1.71
CA PRO A 7 62.19 -30.59 -1.10
C PRO A 7 61.31 -29.73 -2.05
N VAL A 8 60.18 -29.28 -1.48
CA VAL A 8 59.60 -27.92 -1.50
C VAL A 8 59.47 -27.17 -2.83
N LEU A 9 58.24 -26.86 -3.25
CA LEU A 9 57.83 -25.50 -3.64
C LEU A 9 56.29 -25.39 -3.80
N GLY A 10 55.70 -24.33 -3.23
CA GLY A 10 54.52 -23.69 -3.81
C GLY A 10 53.14 -24.02 -3.21
N GLN A 11 52.80 -23.38 -2.10
CA GLN A 11 51.42 -23.15 -1.68
C GLN A 11 50.67 -22.30 -2.73
N TRP A 12 49.61 -22.82 -3.33
CA TRP A 12 48.46 -22.06 -3.85
C TRP A 12 47.23 -22.98 -3.85
N LEU A 13 46.57 -23.11 -2.70
CA LEU A 13 45.20 -23.62 -2.61
C LEU A 13 44.26 -22.43 -2.82
N GLY A 14 43.95 -22.15 -4.09
CA GLY A 14 42.85 -21.27 -4.44
C GLY A 14 41.53 -22.01 -4.20
N ALA A 15 40.80 -21.56 -3.19
CA ALA A 15 39.44 -22.00 -2.90
C ALA A 15 38.54 -21.68 -4.11
N LEU A 16 38.13 -22.72 -4.82
CA LEU A 16 37.04 -22.65 -5.79
C LEU A 16 35.73 -22.61 -4.98
N CYS A 17 35.37 -21.42 -4.46
CA CYS A 17 34.02 -21.17 -3.99
C CYS A 17 33.11 -21.20 -5.21
N LEU A 18 32.39 -22.31 -5.36
CA LEU A 18 31.20 -22.40 -6.19
C LEU A 18 30.20 -21.35 -5.69
N LEU A 19 30.18 -20.19 -6.33
CA LEU A 19 29.03 -19.30 -6.38
C LEU A 19 27.95 -20.00 -7.21
N GLY A 20 27.33 -21.02 -6.62
CA GLY A 20 26.02 -21.48 -7.03
C GLY A 20 25.03 -20.42 -6.60
N GLY A 21 24.87 -19.39 -7.43
CA GLY A 21 23.71 -18.51 -7.34
C GLY A 21 22.47 -19.41 -7.44
N TYR A 22 21.75 -19.55 -6.33
CA TYR A 22 20.41 -20.08 -6.36
C TYR A 22 19.58 -19.09 -7.18
N PHE A 23 19.42 -19.36 -8.48
CA PHE A 23 18.28 -18.86 -9.23
C PHE A 23 17.06 -19.55 -8.62
N HIS A 24 16.53 -18.97 -7.54
CA HIS A 24 15.12 -19.18 -7.25
C HIS A 24 14.39 -18.50 -8.42
N PRO A 25 13.49 -19.21 -9.15
CA PRO A 25 12.53 -18.49 -9.96
C PRO A 25 11.88 -17.46 -9.04
N ALA A 26 11.94 -16.18 -9.42
CA ALA A 26 11.33 -15.10 -8.65
C ALA A 26 9.82 -15.41 -8.59
N SER A 27 9.38 -15.93 -7.45
CA SER A 27 7.96 -16.08 -7.17
C SER A 27 7.45 -14.72 -6.73
N ALA A 28 6.34 -14.25 -7.32
CA ALA A 28 5.62 -13.09 -6.81
C ALA A 28 5.30 -13.27 -5.31
N ALA A 29 5.23 -12.16 -4.58
CA ALA A 29 4.99 -12.16 -3.15
C ALA A 29 3.57 -12.61 -2.82
N THR A 30 3.44 -13.34 -1.72
CA THR A 30 2.15 -13.85 -1.22
C THR A 30 1.29 -12.75 -0.60
N THR A 31 -0.01 -13.00 -0.45
CA THR A 31 -0.95 -12.08 0.22
C THR A 31 -0.45 -11.65 1.61
N GLU A 32 0.03 -12.58 2.45
CA GLU A 32 0.53 -12.23 3.79
C GLU A 32 1.75 -11.30 3.75
N GLN A 33 2.61 -11.43 2.75
CA GLN A 33 3.75 -10.52 2.56
C GLN A 33 3.30 -9.14 2.07
N TRP A 34 2.21 -9.05 1.31
CA TRP A 34 1.65 -7.78 0.84
C TRP A 34 0.91 -7.02 1.92
N LYS A 35 0.22 -7.71 2.84
CA LYS A 35 -0.51 -7.07 3.97
C LYS A 35 0.36 -6.14 4.82
N THR A 36 1.66 -6.42 4.91
CA THR A 36 2.61 -5.58 5.67
C THR A 36 3.06 -4.33 4.93
N ARG A 37 2.87 -4.26 3.60
CA ARG A 37 3.37 -3.17 2.76
C ARG A 37 2.47 -1.93 2.79
N SER A 38 2.98 -0.83 2.26
CA SER A 38 2.23 0.37 1.86
C SER A 38 2.64 0.79 0.45
N ILE A 39 1.64 1.08 -0.39
CA ILE A 39 1.80 1.29 -1.83
C ILE A 39 1.81 2.78 -2.16
N TYR A 40 2.78 3.22 -2.95
CA TYR A 40 2.74 4.50 -3.64
C TYR A 40 2.47 4.27 -5.12
N GLN A 41 1.34 4.76 -5.60
CA GLN A 41 0.93 4.60 -6.99
C GLN A 41 1.42 5.78 -7.84
N THR A 42 2.10 5.44 -8.94
CA THR A 42 2.62 6.36 -9.93
C THR A 42 1.90 6.18 -11.25
N MET A 43 1.72 7.28 -11.99
CA MET A 43 1.44 7.22 -13.42
C MET A 43 2.75 7.46 -14.15
N THR A 44 3.27 6.45 -14.86
CA THR A 44 4.66 6.47 -15.34
C THR A 44 4.97 7.71 -16.18
N ASP A 45 4.07 8.10 -17.10
CA ASP A 45 4.22 9.30 -17.93
C ASP A 45 4.21 10.64 -17.14
N ARG A 46 3.68 10.63 -15.92
CA ARG A 46 3.40 11.83 -15.12
C ARG A 46 4.20 11.89 -13.83
N PHE A 47 4.95 10.84 -13.47
CA PHE A 47 5.68 10.83 -12.21
C PHE A 47 6.99 11.61 -12.31
N ALA A 48 7.90 11.16 -13.19
CA ALA A 48 9.25 11.69 -13.25
C ALA A 48 9.89 11.54 -14.64
N LEU A 49 10.60 12.59 -15.07
CA LEU A 49 11.31 12.66 -16.34
C LEU A 49 12.76 12.17 -16.18
N THR A 50 13.30 11.45 -17.18
CA THR A 50 14.72 11.02 -17.19
C THR A 50 15.70 12.19 -17.08
N ASN A 51 15.36 13.37 -17.58
CA ASN A 51 16.22 14.55 -17.49
C ASN A 51 16.12 15.29 -16.14
N GLY A 52 15.28 14.81 -15.22
CA GLY A 52 15.06 15.39 -13.89
C GLY A 52 14.38 16.76 -13.88
N SER A 53 13.87 17.25 -15.01
CA SER A 53 13.23 18.56 -15.09
C SER A 53 11.98 18.63 -14.22
N THR A 54 11.86 19.71 -13.43
CA THR A 54 10.68 20.02 -12.61
C THR A 54 9.82 21.13 -13.21
N THR A 55 10.23 21.69 -14.36
CA THR A 55 9.53 22.82 -15.02
C THR A 55 8.95 22.46 -16.38
N THR A 56 9.16 21.24 -16.88
CA THR A 56 8.57 20.79 -18.15
C THR A 56 7.05 20.85 -18.02
N ALA A 57 6.40 21.58 -18.94
CA ALA A 57 4.94 21.67 -18.94
C ALA A 57 4.31 20.32 -19.29
N CYS A 58 3.21 19.99 -18.61
CA CYS A 58 2.36 18.86 -18.93
C CYS A 58 0.90 19.34 -18.86
N ASN A 59 0.31 19.62 -20.03
CA ASN A 59 -1.05 20.11 -20.11
C ASN A 59 -2.04 18.94 -20.06
N THR A 60 -2.70 18.75 -18.92
CA THR A 60 -3.62 17.63 -18.70
C THR A 60 -4.83 17.67 -19.63
N THR A 61 -5.26 18.87 -20.10
CA THR A 61 -6.38 19.01 -21.05
C THR A 61 -6.07 18.49 -22.44
N GLU A 62 -4.80 18.33 -22.78
CA GLU A 62 -4.40 17.76 -24.06
C GLU A 62 -4.40 16.23 -24.02
N SER A 63 -4.30 15.58 -22.85
CA SER A 63 -4.22 14.12 -22.78
C SER A 63 -3.10 13.52 -23.66
N ASN A 64 -1.95 14.19 -23.77
CA ASN A 64 -0.76 13.72 -24.49
C ASN A 64 0.23 13.03 -23.53
N TYR A 65 1.19 12.29 -24.10
CA TYR A 65 2.41 11.92 -23.38
C TYR A 65 3.17 13.18 -22.94
N CYS A 66 3.59 13.22 -21.68
CA CYS A 66 4.40 14.28 -21.09
C CYS A 66 5.87 13.86 -20.87
N GLY A 67 6.19 12.58 -21.04
CA GLY A 67 7.56 12.07 -21.16
C GLY A 67 8.13 11.45 -19.89
N GLY A 68 7.28 11.10 -18.92
CA GLY A 68 7.72 10.36 -17.74
C GLY A 68 8.17 8.93 -18.07
N THR A 69 9.16 8.42 -17.34
CA THR A 69 9.84 7.16 -17.66
C THR A 69 10.12 6.30 -16.43
N TRP A 70 10.46 5.02 -16.66
CA TRP A 70 10.95 4.14 -15.59
C TRP A 70 12.29 4.61 -15.03
N GLN A 71 13.20 5.15 -15.87
CA GLN A 71 14.44 5.74 -15.38
C GLN A 71 14.18 6.96 -14.47
N GLY A 72 13.27 7.85 -14.86
CA GLY A 72 12.87 8.97 -14.00
C GLY A 72 12.28 8.49 -12.67
N THR A 73 11.52 7.38 -12.70
CA THR A 73 10.98 6.73 -11.49
C THR A 73 12.11 6.23 -10.58
N ILE A 74 13.13 5.55 -11.14
CA ILE A 74 14.33 5.11 -10.41
C ILE A 74 15.00 6.31 -9.71
N ASP A 75 15.16 7.42 -10.42
CA ASP A 75 15.82 8.64 -9.93
C ASP A 75 15.04 9.33 -8.79
N LYS A 76 13.78 8.94 -8.56
CA LYS A 76 12.88 9.50 -7.54
C LYS A 76 12.43 8.50 -6.48
N LEU A 77 13.03 7.31 -6.41
CA LEU A 77 12.72 6.34 -5.35
C LEU A 77 13.00 6.87 -3.94
N ASP A 78 13.99 7.76 -3.76
CA ASP A 78 14.27 8.41 -2.47
C ASP A 78 13.09 9.25 -1.97
N TYR A 79 12.37 9.90 -2.88
CA TYR A 79 11.18 10.70 -2.54
C TYR A 79 10.05 9.81 -2.01
N ILE A 80 9.80 8.69 -2.68
CA ILE A 80 8.79 7.70 -2.28
C ILE A 80 9.18 7.05 -0.93
N GLN A 81 10.43 6.58 -0.83
CA GLN A 81 10.93 5.91 0.37
C GLN A 81 11.02 6.85 1.58
N GLY A 82 11.22 8.16 1.37
CA GLY A 82 11.20 9.18 2.43
C GLY A 82 9.84 9.34 3.12
N MET A 83 8.74 9.02 2.43
CA MET A 83 7.41 8.89 3.04
C MET A 83 7.19 7.53 3.71
N GLY A 84 8.16 6.62 3.65
CA GLY A 84 8.09 5.30 4.26
C GLY A 84 7.30 4.27 3.46
N PHE A 85 6.96 4.52 2.19
CA PHE A 85 6.38 3.49 1.32
C PHE A 85 7.41 2.41 1.00
N ASP A 86 6.94 1.17 0.88
CA ASP A 86 7.76 0.00 0.54
C ASP A 86 7.14 -0.86 -0.57
N ALA A 87 6.25 -0.27 -1.35
CA ALA A 87 5.80 -0.80 -2.63
C ALA A 87 5.51 0.36 -3.59
N VAL A 88 5.80 0.17 -4.88
CA VAL A 88 5.46 1.12 -5.94
C VAL A 88 4.55 0.44 -6.94
N MET A 89 3.41 1.06 -7.21
CA MET A 89 2.54 0.69 -8.31
C MET A 89 2.86 1.54 -9.53
N ILE A 90 3.04 0.92 -10.69
CA ILE A 90 3.26 1.60 -11.97
C ILE A 90 2.14 1.30 -12.97
N SER A 91 1.96 2.20 -13.94
CA SER A 91 1.04 2.03 -15.07
C SER A 91 1.32 0.75 -15.89
N PRO A 92 0.36 0.28 -16.70
CA PRO A 92 0.58 -0.87 -17.57
C PRO A 92 1.77 -0.66 -18.51
N VAL A 93 2.63 -1.68 -18.59
CA VAL A 93 3.94 -1.59 -19.26
C VAL A 93 3.91 -1.96 -20.74
N VAL A 94 2.82 -2.57 -21.20
CA VAL A 94 2.73 -3.12 -22.56
C VAL A 94 2.64 -2.03 -23.62
N LYS A 95 3.07 -2.36 -24.84
CA LYS A 95 2.96 -1.45 -25.97
C LYS A 95 1.50 -1.12 -26.23
N ASN A 96 1.23 0.17 -26.25
CA ASN A 96 -0.09 0.74 -26.52
C ASN A 96 -0.23 1.12 -28.00
N ILE A 97 -1.47 1.42 -28.43
CA ILE A 97 -1.72 2.03 -29.73
C ILE A 97 -0.98 3.36 -29.87
N ALA A 98 -0.46 3.61 -31.07
CA ALA A 98 0.27 4.83 -31.40
C ALA A 98 -0.65 5.86 -32.07
N GLY A 99 -0.31 7.13 -31.89
CA GLY A 99 -1.07 8.25 -32.44
C GLY A 99 -2.01 8.88 -31.41
N ARG A 100 -2.79 9.83 -31.90
CA ARG A 100 -3.69 10.64 -31.09
C ARG A 100 -5.12 10.48 -31.58
N SER A 101 -5.98 9.99 -30.70
CA SER A 101 -7.43 9.97 -30.91
C SER A 101 -8.05 11.29 -30.44
N LYS A 102 -9.38 11.40 -30.53
CA LYS A 102 -10.10 12.52 -29.92
C LYS A 102 -9.98 12.54 -28.39
N ASP A 103 -9.77 11.37 -27.79
CA ASP A 103 -9.70 11.17 -26.33
C ASP A 103 -8.28 11.35 -25.78
N GLY A 104 -7.29 11.38 -26.67
CA GLY A 104 -5.90 11.66 -26.33
C GLY A 104 -4.92 10.68 -26.95
N GLU A 105 -3.76 10.58 -26.31
CA GLU A 105 -2.78 9.54 -26.55
C GLU A 105 -2.80 8.53 -25.39
N ALA A 106 -2.27 7.33 -25.63
CA ALA A 106 -2.28 6.23 -24.67
C ALA A 106 -1.28 6.38 -23.49
N TYR A 107 -1.04 7.60 -22.99
CA TYR A 107 -0.03 7.89 -21.96
C TYR A 107 -0.25 7.17 -20.62
N HIS A 108 -1.48 6.73 -20.38
CA HIS A 108 -1.89 6.04 -19.16
C HIS A 108 -1.59 4.53 -19.20
N GLY A 109 -1.35 3.95 -20.38
CA GLY A 109 -1.01 2.52 -20.53
C GLY A 109 -2.19 1.56 -20.75
N TYR A 110 -3.44 2.03 -20.61
CA TYR A 110 -4.67 1.21 -20.67
C TYR A 110 -5.23 0.94 -22.09
N TRP A 111 -4.50 1.29 -23.15
CA TRP A 111 -4.89 1.03 -24.55
C TRP A 111 -3.92 0.04 -25.22
N PRO A 112 -3.86 -1.22 -24.75
CA PRO A 112 -2.86 -2.18 -25.18
C PRO A 112 -3.05 -2.58 -26.64
N LEU A 113 -1.92 -2.80 -27.33
CA LEU A 113 -1.86 -3.26 -28.72
C LEU A 113 -1.08 -4.57 -28.82
N ASP A 114 0.04 -4.68 -28.13
CA ASP A 114 0.94 -5.83 -28.19
C ASP A 114 1.46 -6.16 -26.79
N LEU A 115 1.08 -7.34 -26.29
CA LEU A 115 1.37 -7.76 -24.92
C LEU A 115 2.87 -8.05 -24.68
N TYR A 116 3.61 -8.47 -25.72
CA TYR A 116 5.01 -8.92 -25.56
C TYR A 116 6.04 -7.82 -25.86
N GLU A 117 5.58 -6.65 -26.27
CA GLU A 117 6.40 -5.45 -26.41
C GLU A 117 6.12 -4.48 -25.27
N VAL A 118 7.14 -3.74 -24.84
CA VAL A 118 6.98 -2.70 -23.81
C VAL A 118 6.63 -1.34 -24.42
N ASN A 119 5.97 -0.47 -23.68
CA ASN A 119 5.68 0.89 -24.11
C ASN A 119 6.98 1.71 -24.22
N SER A 120 7.42 1.96 -25.45
CA SER A 120 8.67 2.66 -25.74
C SER A 120 8.72 4.10 -25.24
N ASN A 121 7.58 4.72 -24.91
CA ASN A 121 7.56 6.05 -24.30
C ASN A 121 8.06 6.04 -22.85
N PHE A 122 7.88 4.92 -22.14
CA PHE A 122 8.30 4.78 -20.74
C PHE A 122 9.76 4.34 -20.60
N GLY A 123 10.33 3.76 -21.66
CA GLY A 123 11.72 3.32 -21.70
C GLY A 123 11.87 2.00 -22.46
N THR A 124 12.99 1.34 -22.21
CA THR A 124 13.29 0.02 -22.77
C THR A 124 12.93 -1.09 -21.78
N ARG A 125 12.90 -2.34 -22.27
CA ARG A 125 12.78 -3.53 -21.42
C ARG A 125 13.81 -3.55 -20.28
N GLU A 126 15.03 -3.11 -20.58
CA GLU A 126 16.15 -3.03 -19.63
C GLU A 126 15.88 -1.99 -18.53
N ASP A 127 15.22 -0.87 -18.85
CA ASP A 127 14.89 0.15 -17.85
C ASP A 127 13.83 -0.36 -16.87
N LEU A 128 12.89 -1.18 -17.33
CA LEU A 128 11.92 -1.84 -16.45
C LEU A 128 12.59 -2.88 -15.52
N LEU A 129 13.56 -3.64 -16.02
CA LEU A 129 14.36 -4.56 -15.19
C LEU A 129 15.14 -3.80 -14.11
N LYS A 130 15.78 -2.68 -14.48
CA LYS A 130 16.50 -1.83 -13.53
C LYS A 130 15.58 -1.20 -12.49
N LEU A 131 14.34 -0.86 -12.86
CA LEU A 131 13.37 -0.35 -11.90
C LEU A 131 13.04 -1.41 -10.85
N SER A 132 12.78 -2.65 -11.28
CA SER A 132 12.57 -3.78 -10.38
C SER A 132 13.78 -4.02 -9.47
N GLU A 133 14.98 -4.08 -10.04
CA GLU A 133 16.23 -4.24 -9.27
C GLU A 133 16.43 -3.10 -8.25
N ALA A 134 16.19 -1.86 -8.64
CA ALA A 134 16.34 -0.69 -7.78
C ALA A 134 15.32 -0.69 -6.62
N LEU A 135 14.10 -1.17 -6.84
CA LEU A 135 13.09 -1.37 -5.81
C LEU A 135 13.51 -2.49 -4.84
N HIS A 136 13.91 -3.65 -5.35
CA HIS A 136 14.33 -4.78 -4.51
C HIS A 136 15.59 -4.48 -3.70
N ALA A 137 16.54 -3.72 -4.25
CA ALA A 137 17.72 -3.24 -3.52
C ALA A 137 17.37 -2.37 -2.30
N ARG A 138 16.13 -1.85 -2.24
CA ARG A 138 15.59 -1.01 -1.17
C ARG A 138 14.57 -1.74 -0.29
N ASP A 139 14.38 -3.06 -0.44
CA ASP A 139 13.28 -3.85 0.14
C ASP A 139 11.90 -3.24 -0.18
N MET A 140 11.74 -2.77 -1.43
CA MET A 140 10.47 -2.30 -1.95
C MET A 140 9.92 -3.26 -3.00
N TYR A 141 8.60 -3.41 -3.05
CA TYR A 141 7.93 -4.24 -4.04
C TYR A 141 7.51 -3.47 -5.28
N LEU A 142 7.47 -4.15 -6.42
CA LEU A 142 6.89 -3.68 -7.67
C LEU A 142 5.49 -4.28 -7.86
N LEU A 143 4.46 -3.42 -7.81
CA LEU A 143 3.10 -3.74 -8.21
C LEU A 143 2.89 -3.29 -9.65
N LEU A 144 2.55 -4.20 -10.55
CA LEU A 144 2.31 -3.87 -11.95
C LEU A 144 0.81 -3.86 -12.25
N ASP A 145 0.32 -2.75 -12.80
CA ASP A 145 -1.02 -2.69 -13.38
C ASP A 145 -1.09 -3.47 -14.71
N VAL A 146 -2.12 -4.29 -14.89
CA VAL A 146 -2.31 -5.13 -16.07
C VAL A 146 -3.73 -5.00 -16.61
N VAL A 147 -3.83 -4.85 -17.93
CA VAL A 147 -5.10 -4.89 -18.66
C VAL A 147 -5.23 -6.24 -19.32
N ILE A 148 -6.17 -7.05 -18.84
CA ILE A 148 -6.48 -8.38 -19.38
C ILE A 148 -7.91 -8.47 -19.92
N ASN A 149 -8.64 -7.35 -19.90
CA ASN A 149 -10.04 -7.25 -20.35
C ASN A 149 -10.16 -6.96 -21.85
N ASN A 150 -9.40 -6.00 -22.36
CA ASN A 150 -9.57 -5.48 -23.71
C ASN A 150 -8.25 -5.21 -24.41
N MET A 151 -8.33 -5.11 -25.74
CA MET A 151 -7.32 -4.42 -26.55
C MET A 151 -7.82 -3.01 -26.89
N ALA A 152 -7.09 -2.24 -27.70
CA ALA A 152 -7.53 -0.91 -28.12
C ALA A 152 -7.33 -0.67 -29.62
N TYR A 153 -8.25 0.09 -30.22
CA TYR A 153 -8.22 0.43 -31.63
C TYR A 153 -8.81 1.82 -31.89
N MET A 154 -8.12 2.65 -32.69
CA MET A 154 -8.63 3.97 -33.09
C MET A 154 -9.53 3.84 -34.33
N THR A 155 -10.84 3.88 -34.11
CA THR A 155 -11.85 3.91 -35.19
C THR A 155 -12.08 5.31 -35.73
N ASN A 156 -11.59 6.36 -35.07
CA ASN A 156 -11.63 7.75 -35.54
C ASN A 156 -13.03 8.27 -35.93
N GLY A 157 -14.06 7.81 -35.22
CA GLY A 157 -15.46 8.18 -35.42
C GLY A 157 -16.26 7.18 -36.26
N GLU A 158 -15.61 6.17 -36.83
CA GLU A 158 -16.28 5.08 -37.55
C GLU A 158 -16.93 4.08 -36.58
N ASP A 159 -17.87 3.28 -37.09
CA ASP A 159 -18.61 2.29 -36.29
C ASP A 159 -17.70 1.12 -35.88
N PRO A 160 -17.39 0.94 -34.57
CA PRO A 160 -16.51 -0.12 -34.11
C PRO A 160 -17.02 -1.53 -34.43
N ALA A 161 -18.33 -1.72 -34.61
CA ALA A 161 -18.90 -3.01 -34.99
C ALA A 161 -18.39 -3.52 -36.35
N THR A 162 -17.90 -2.63 -37.21
CA THR A 162 -17.54 -2.94 -38.59
C THR A 162 -16.14 -2.49 -39.01
N HIS A 163 -15.49 -1.61 -38.22
CA HIS A 163 -14.23 -0.95 -38.61
C HIS A 163 -13.01 -1.30 -37.74
N ILE A 164 -13.15 -2.22 -36.77
CA ILE A 164 -11.99 -2.74 -36.04
C ILE A 164 -11.25 -3.76 -36.93
N ASP A 165 -9.99 -3.47 -37.25
CA ASP A 165 -9.08 -4.44 -37.86
C ASP A 165 -8.43 -5.30 -36.76
N TYR A 166 -9.02 -6.46 -36.49
CA TYR A 166 -8.51 -7.39 -35.48
C TYR A 166 -7.15 -8.02 -35.84
N THR A 167 -6.67 -7.88 -37.08
CA THR A 167 -5.38 -8.48 -37.49
C THR A 167 -4.17 -7.73 -36.94
N VAL A 168 -4.38 -6.52 -36.42
CA VAL A 168 -3.32 -5.69 -35.82
C VAL A 168 -2.90 -6.17 -34.44
N PHE A 169 -3.71 -6.99 -33.77
CA PHE A 169 -3.42 -7.56 -32.45
C PHE A 169 -2.58 -8.83 -32.61
N PRO A 170 -1.27 -8.83 -32.32
CA PRO A 170 -0.41 -9.94 -32.69
C PRO A 170 -0.76 -11.25 -31.98
N GLN A 171 -1.23 -11.15 -30.74
CA GLN A 171 -1.64 -12.31 -29.92
C GLN A 171 -3.10 -12.71 -30.17
N PHE A 172 -3.93 -11.78 -30.60
CA PHE A 172 -5.37 -11.95 -30.78
C PHE A 172 -5.77 -11.68 -32.24
N ASN A 173 -5.06 -12.32 -33.17
CA ASN A 173 -5.22 -12.05 -34.60
C ASN A 173 -6.52 -12.65 -35.15
N GLY A 174 -7.59 -11.86 -35.06
CA GLY A 174 -8.91 -12.19 -35.59
C GLY A 174 -10.04 -11.91 -34.60
N SER A 175 -11.23 -11.63 -35.12
CA SER A 175 -12.40 -11.29 -34.31
C SER A 175 -12.88 -12.41 -33.38
N ALA A 176 -12.46 -13.65 -33.60
CA ALA A 176 -12.84 -14.80 -32.78
C ALA A 176 -12.30 -14.73 -31.33
N TYR A 177 -11.26 -13.94 -31.08
CA TYR A 177 -10.71 -13.71 -29.74
C TYR A 177 -11.47 -12.64 -28.94
N PHE A 178 -12.49 -12.03 -29.54
CA PHE A 178 -13.20 -10.89 -28.97
C PHE A 178 -14.70 -11.13 -28.94
N HIS A 179 -15.37 -10.51 -27.97
CA HIS A 179 -16.82 -10.45 -27.98
C HIS A 179 -17.34 -9.66 -29.20
N PRO A 180 -18.48 -10.07 -29.79
CA PRO A 180 -19.17 -9.23 -30.76
C PRO A 180 -19.42 -7.83 -30.19
N TYR A 181 -19.28 -6.81 -31.02
CA TYR A 181 -19.42 -5.43 -30.55
C TYR A 181 -20.81 -5.17 -29.95
N CYS A 182 -20.79 -4.73 -28.70
CA CYS A 182 -21.83 -3.96 -28.04
C CYS A 182 -21.14 -2.97 -27.11
N LEU A 183 -21.75 -1.80 -26.91
CA LEU A 183 -21.27 -0.81 -25.94
C LEU A 183 -21.97 -1.07 -24.61
N ILE A 184 -21.24 -0.96 -23.49
CA ILE A 184 -21.86 -1.00 -22.16
C ILE A 184 -22.86 0.16 -22.04
N THR A 185 -24.11 -0.15 -21.71
CA THR A 185 -25.20 0.81 -21.58
C THR A 185 -25.70 0.96 -20.14
N ASP A 186 -25.52 -0.06 -19.29
CA ASP A 186 -25.85 -0.02 -17.88
C ASP A 186 -24.73 -0.60 -17.01
N TRP A 187 -23.97 0.28 -16.37
CA TRP A 187 -22.88 -0.08 -15.46
C TRP A 187 -23.33 -0.81 -14.19
N ASN A 188 -24.63 -0.84 -13.88
CA ASN A 188 -25.17 -1.65 -12.78
C ASN A 188 -25.49 -3.09 -13.21
N ASN A 189 -25.56 -3.34 -14.52
CA ASN A 189 -25.71 -4.68 -15.07
C ASN A 189 -24.32 -5.30 -15.30
N TYR A 190 -23.88 -6.15 -14.38
CA TYR A 190 -22.57 -6.81 -14.48
C TYR A 190 -22.45 -7.67 -15.73
N THR A 191 -23.53 -8.26 -16.23
CA THR A 191 -23.49 -9.03 -17.48
C THR A 191 -23.22 -8.12 -18.69
N ASP A 192 -23.79 -6.91 -18.68
CA ASP A 192 -23.49 -5.91 -19.72
C ASP A 192 -22.02 -5.49 -19.64
N ALA A 193 -21.53 -5.20 -18.42
CA ALA A 193 -20.13 -4.87 -18.20
C ALA A 193 -19.13 -5.98 -18.56
N GLN A 194 -19.58 -7.25 -18.60
CA GLN A 194 -18.74 -8.44 -18.83
C GLN A 194 -18.74 -8.96 -20.26
N LEU A 195 -19.75 -8.60 -21.06
CA LEU A 195 -19.92 -9.10 -22.43
C LEU A 195 -19.84 -8.00 -23.49
N CYS A 196 -19.80 -6.73 -23.05
CA CYS A 196 -19.76 -5.57 -23.91
C CYS A 196 -18.53 -4.70 -23.64
N GLN A 197 -18.25 -3.82 -24.59
CA GLN A 197 -17.02 -3.04 -24.66
C GLN A 197 -17.17 -1.70 -23.95
N THR A 198 -16.07 -1.27 -23.34
CA THR A 198 -15.84 0.12 -22.93
C THR A 198 -15.37 0.95 -24.13
N GLY A 199 -14.97 2.19 -23.90
CA GLY A 199 -14.51 3.10 -24.96
C GLY A 199 -15.66 3.76 -25.71
N ASP A 200 -15.37 4.23 -26.92
CA ASP A 200 -16.34 4.92 -27.77
C ASP A 200 -16.06 4.74 -29.27
N ASN A 201 -16.75 5.50 -30.12
CA ASN A 201 -16.58 5.43 -31.57
C ASN A 201 -15.28 6.09 -32.09
N TYR A 202 -14.47 6.73 -31.24
CA TYR A 202 -13.16 7.27 -31.62
C TYR A 202 -12.04 6.32 -31.17
N THR A 203 -12.14 5.84 -29.95
CA THR A 203 -11.23 4.87 -29.34
C THR A 203 -12.02 3.67 -28.83
N ALA A 204 -12.12 2.65 -29.68
CA ALA A 204 -12.78 1.41 -29.33
C ALA A 204 -11.88 0.54 -28.46
N LEU A 205 -12.46 -0.13 -27.47
CA LEU A 205 -11.78 -1.07 -26.59
C LEU A 205 -12.33 -2.48 -26.81
N PRO A 206 -11.94 -3.16 -27.91
CA PRO A 206 -12.44 -4.50 -28.22
C PRO A 206 -12.20 -5.46 -27.05
N ASP A 207 -13.31 -5.96 -26.51
CA ASP A 207 -13.37 -6.78 -25.31
C ASP A 207 -12.99 -8.22 -25.62
N LEU A 208 -11.99 -8.74 -24.92
CA LEU A 208 -11.46 -10.08 -25.12
C LEU A 208 -12.47 -11.12 -24.66
N TYR A 209 -12.62 -12.20 -25.42
CA TYR A 209 -13.58 -13.26 -25.12
C TYR A 209 -13.04 -14.17 -24.00
N THR A 210 -13.02 -13.69 -22.76
CA THR A 210 -12.35 -14.35 -21.62
C THR A 210 -13.02 -15.65 -21.14
N GLU A 211 -14.16 -16.05 -21.70
CA GLU A 211 -14.74 -17.39 -21.59
C GLU A 211 -13.99 -18.45 -22.41
N HIS A 212 -13.25 -18.03 -23.45
CA HIS A 212 -12.57 -18.94 -24.36
C HIS A 212 -11.19 -19.33 -23.83
N THR A 213 -10.90 -20.63 -23.77
CA THR A 213 -9.65 -21.16 -23.20
C THR A 213 -8.40 -20.61 -23.89
N ASP A 214 -8.43 -20.46 -25.22
CA ASP A 214 -7.28 -19.91 -25.95
C ASP A 214 -6.95 -18.46 -25.51
N VAL A 215 -7.95 -17.64 -25.21
CA VAL A 215 -7.76 -16.28 -24.69
C VAL A 215 -7.19 -16.34 -23.28
N GLN A 216 -7.77 -17.18 -22.41
CA GLN A 216 -7.29 -17.38 -21.04
C GLN A 216 -5.84 -17.84 -21.01
N ASP A 217 -5.48 -18.84 -21.81
CA ASP A 217 -4.12 -19.41 -21.87
C ASP A 217 -3.10 -18.36 -22.32
N ILE A 218 -3.43 -17.54 -23.33
CA ILE A 218 -2.57 -16.44 -23.78
C ILE A 218 -2.34 -15.44 -22.64
N LEU A 219 -3.41 -15.00 -21.96
CA LEU A 219 -3.33 -14.01 -20.89
C LEU A 219 -2.56 -14.54 -19.68
N MET A 220 -2.85 -15.76 -19.24
CA MET A 220 -2.15 -16.38 -18.10
C MET A 220 -0.67 -16.61 -18.40
N THR A 221 -0.35 -17.17 -19.58
CA THR A 221 1.05 -17.39 -20.00
C THR A 221 1.80 -16.06 -20.07
N TRP A 222 1.17 -15.02 -20.62
CA TRP A 222 1.75 -13.70 -20.67
C TRP A 222 2.02 -13.15 -19.25
N SER A 223 1.05 -13.22 -18.34
CA SER A 223 1.21 -12.71 -16.98
C SER A 223 2.27 -13.45 -16.16
N GLU A 224 2.35 -14.79 -16.29
CA GLU A 224 3.46 -15.59 -15.73
C GLU A 224 4.82 -15.13 -16.29
N SER A 225 4.87 -14.84 -17.61
CA SER A 225 6.07 -14.33 -18.25
C SER A 225 6.44 -12.93 -17.75
N VAL A 226 5.46 -12.07 -17.43
CA VAL A 226 5.69 -10.73 -16.91
C VAL A 226 6.27 -10.80 -15.50
N ILE A 227 5.67 -11.62 -14.62
CA ILE A 227 6.18 -11.83 -13.26
C ILE A 227 7.61 -12.36 -13.30
N SER A 228 7.85 -13.42 -14.06
CA SER A 228 9.17 -14.06 -14.12
C SER A 228 10.23 -13.21 -14.82
N ASN A 229 9.89 -12.53 -15.92
CA ASN A 229 10.85 -11.72 -16.67
C ASN A 229 11.24 -10.45 -15.92
N TYR A 230 10.30 -9.78 -15.24
CA TYR A 230 10.53 -8.48 -14.62
C TYR A 230 10.61 -8.53 -13.10
N SER A 231 10.55 -9.73 -12.50
CA SER A 231 10.53 -9.93 -11.05
C SER A 231 9.45 -9.07 -10.37
N VAL A 232 8.24 -9.10 -10.91
CA VAL A 232 7.10 -8.35 -10.36
C VAL A 232 6.58 -9.06 -9.10
N ASP A 233 6.30 -8.30 -8.06
CA ASP A 233 5.91 -8.85 -6.75
C ASP A 233 4.40 -9.08 -6.62
N GLY A 234 3.58 -8.41 -7.44
CA GLY A 234 2.13 -8.55 -7.48
C GLY A 234 1.51 -7.82 -8.66
N LEU A 235 0.24 -8.14 -8.97
CA LEU A 235 -0.49 -7.54 -10.09
C LEU A 235 -1.72 -6.74 -9.61
N ARG A 236 -1.94 -5.54 -10.17
CA ARG A 236 -3.24 -4.85 -10.09
C ARG A 236 -3.98 -5.13 -11.40
N ILE A 237 -5.14 -5.76 -11.32
CA ILE A 237 -5.95 -6.12 -12.49
C ILE A 237 -6.94 -4.99 -12.77
N ASP A 238 -6.77 -4.32 -13.90
CA ASP A 238 -7.70 -3.32 -14.41
C ASP A 238 -9.05 -3.94 -14.79
N ALA A 239 -10.13 -3.19 -14.57
CA ALA A 239 -11.47 -3.55 -15.00
C ALA A 239 -11.90 -4.98 -14.63
N ALA A 240 -11.51 -5.47 -13.43
CA ALA A 240 -11.83 -6.83 -13.01
C ALA A 240 -13.35 -7.12 -12.92
N LYS A 241 -14.16 -6.07 -12.79
CA LYS A 241 -15.63 -6.13 -12.92
C LYS A 241 -16.09 -6.61 -14.30
N SER A 242 -15.34 -6.25 -15.35
CA SER A 242 -15.63 -6.56 -16.76
C SER A 242 -15.11 -7.92 -17.21
N LEU A 243 -14.31 -8.60 -16.39
CA LEU A 243 -13.89 -9.97 -16.69
C LEU A 243 -14.97 -10.98 -16.31
N THR A 244 -15.05 -12.07 -17.07
CA THR A 244 -15.93 -13.19 -16.73
C THR A 244 -15.58 -13.73 -15.34
N PRO A 245 -16.53 -13.82 -14.39
CA PRO A 245 -16.20 -14.19 -13.01
C PRO A 245 -15.53 -15.55 -12.85
N SER A 246 -15.78 -16.52 -13.75
CA SER A 246 -15.13 -17.84 -13.72
C SER A 246 -13.67 -17.83 -14.17
N PHE A 247 -13.25 -16.83 -14.95
CA PHE A 247 -11.86 -16.69 -15.38
C PHE A 247 -10.96 -16.23 -14.23
N LEU A 248 -11.45 -15.32 -13.38
CA LEU A 248 -10.66 -14.71 -12.30
C LEU A 248 -10.01 -15.73 -11.33
N PRO A 249 -10.72 -16.72 -10.74
CA PRO A 249 -10.09 -17.75 -9.92
C PRO A 249 -9.01 -18.54 -10.69
N THR A 250 -9.31 -18.92 -11.93
CA THR A 250 -8.39 -19.68 -12.80
C THR A 250 -7.11 -18.90 -13.04
N TYR A 251 -7.25 -17.60 -13.32
CA TYR A 251 -6.13 -16.68 -13.51
C TYR A 251 -5.28 -16.53 -12.25
N VAL A 252 -5.91 -16.32 -11.09
CA VAL A 252 -5.21 -16.22 -9.79
C VAL A 252 -4.45 -17.50 -9.46
N ASP A 253 -5.08 -18.66 -9.61
CA ASP A 253 -4.49 -19.96 -9.28
C ASP A 253 -3.34 -20.32 -10.23
N THR A 254 -3.45 -19.98 -11.51
CA THR A 254 -2.44 -20.30 -12.53
C THR A 254 -1.24 -19.36 -12.43
N VAL A 255 -1.48 -18.05 -12.47
CA VAL A 255 -0.40 -17.05 -12.50
C VAL A 255 0.30 -16.96 -11.13
N GLY A 256 -0.45 -17.10 -10.04
CA GLY A 256 0.08 -17.05 -8.68
C GLY A 256 0.54 -15.66 -8.23
N GLY A 257 0.90 -15.56 -6.95
CA GLY A 257 1.22 -14.29 -6.29
C GLY A 257 -0.02 -13.53 -5.82
N TRP A 258 0.21 -12.40 -5.14
CA TRP A 258 -0.86 -11.52 -4.72
C TRP A 258 -1.35 -10.67 -5.89
N MET A 259 -2.67 -10.51 -5.96
CA MET A 259 -3.33 -9.70 -6.98
C MET A 259 -4.46 -8.90 -6.37
N THR A 260 -4.64 -7.67 -6.84
CA THR A 260 -5.78 -6.83 -6.46
C THR A 260 -6.55 -6.43 -7.71
N GLY A 261 -7.83 -6.79 -7.80
CA GLY A 261 -8.63 -6.52 -9.00
C GLY A 261 -9.63 -5.40 -8.79
N GLU A 262 -9.68 -4.47 -9.73
CA GLU A 262 -10.57 -3.33 -9.69
C GLU A 262 -12.03 -3.72 -9.93
N VAL A 263 -12.85 -3.56 -8.90
CA VAL A 263 -14.31 -3.61 -9.00
C VAL A 263 -14.83 -2.29 -8.48
N MET A 264 -14.99 -1.32 -9.37
CA MET A 264 -15.50 0.01 -9.04
C MET A 264 -17.01 -0.05 -8.72
N ASP A 265 -17.32 -0.28 -7.45
CA ASP A 265 -18.68 -0.35 -6.92
C ASP A 265 -18.72 0.10 -5.46
N ALA A 266 -19.67 0.96 -5.11
CA ALA A 266 -19.83 1.47 -3.75
C ALA A 266 -20.45 0.43 -2.80
N ASN A 267 -21.04 -0.66 -3.32
CA ASN A 267 -21.73 -1.66 -2.52
C ASN A 267 -20.76 -2.74 -2.02
N ALA A 268 -20.51 -2.78 -0.72
CA ALA A 268 -19.67 -3.81 -0.10
C ALA A 268 -20.15 -5.24 -0.35
N THR A 269 -21.45 -5.49 -0.56
CA THR A 269 -21.93 -6.84 -0.91
C THR A 269 -21.32 -7.30 -2.23
N ASN A 270 -21.25 -6.43 -3.23
CA ASN A 270 -20.71 -6.76 -4.55
C ASN A 270 -19.19 -6.95 -4.46
N VAL A 271 -18.48 -5.98 -3.87
CA VAL A 271 -17.01 -6.01 -3.74
C VAL A 271 -16.55 -7.19 -2.88
N CYS A 272 -17.17 -7.42 -1.71
CA CYS A 272 -16.83 -8.55 -0.86
C CYS A 272 -17.24 -9.91 -1.45
N ASN A 273 -18.26 -9.96 -2.32
CA ASN A 273 -18.58 -11.17 -3.07
C ASN A 273 -17.46 -11.52 -4.07
N TYR A 274 -16.83 -10.52 -4.69
CA TYR A 274 -15.64 -10.77 -5.51
C TYR A 274 -14.46 -11.27 -4.68
N GLN A 275 -14.23 -10.71 -3.49
CA GLN A 275 -13.14 -11.19 -2.63
C GLN A 275 -13.34 -12.66 -2.23
N ARG A 276 -14.58 -13.02 -1.89
CA ARG A 276 -14.89 -14.36 -1.40
C ARG A 276 -14.72 -15.43 -2.47
N ASN A 277 -15.04 -15.10 -3.73
CA ASN A 277 -15.22 -16.10 -4.77
C ASN A 277 -14.17 -16.03 -5.89
N TYR A 278 -13.54 -14.87 -6.12
CA TYR A 278 -12.82 -14.61 -7.38
C TYR A 278 -11.41 -14.04 -7.22
N LEU A 279 -11.17 -13.17 -6.23
CA LEU A 279 -9.91 -12.43 -6.10
C LEU A 279 -9.42 -12.35 -4.65
N PRO A 280 -8.10 -12.41 -4.39
CA PRO A 280 -7.57 -12.32 -3.03
C PRO A 280 -7.65 -10.91 -2.44
N SER A 281 -7.60 -9.88 -3.29
CA SER A 281 -7.71 -8.46 -2.89
C SER A 281 -8.50 -7.65 -3.91
N LEU A 282 -9.06 -6.53 -3.44
CA LEU A 282 -9.70 -5.50 -4.26
C LEU A 282 -9.38 -4.11 -3.71
N PRO A 283 -9.33 -3.07 -4.56
CA PRO A 283 -9.49 -1.69 -4.12
C PRO A 283 -10.81 -1.51 -3.36
N ASN A 284 -10.74 -0.89 -2.19
CA ASN A 284 -11.84 -0.79 -1.25
C ASN A 284 -12.74 0.42 -1.55
N TYR A 285 -13.40 0.40 -2.72
CA TYR A 285 -14.35 1.44 -3.13
C TYR A 285 -15.47 1.72 -2.11
N PRO A 286 -16.08 0.72 -1.44
CA PRO A 286 -17.08 0.98 -0.41
C PRO A 286 -16.52 1.86 0.72
N LEU A 287 -15.30 1.55 1.18
CA LEU A 287 -14.63 2.37 2.19
C LEU A 287 -14.30 3.78 1.66
N TYR A 288 -13.82 3.90 0.41
CA TYR A 288 -13.56 5.19 -0.25
C TYR A 288 -14.79 6.12 -0.21
N TYR A 289 -15.95 5.67 -0.69
CA TYR A 289 -17.17 6.48 -0.70
C TYR A 289 -17.67 6.80 0.72
N SER A 290 -17.49 5.88 1.66
CA SER A 290 -17.85 6.12 3.07
C SER A 290 -16.94 7.14 3.75
N MET A 291 -15.65 7.19 3.40
CA MET A 291 -14.71 8.21 3.89
C MET A 291 -15.08 9.59 3.38
N ILE A 292 -15.44 9.72 2.10
CA ILE A 292 -15.98 10.96 1.53
C ILE A 292 -17.21 11.40 2.31
N THR A 293 -18.19 10.52 2.49
CA THR A 293 -19.42 10.84 3.22
C THR A 293 -19.13 11.24 4.67
N ALA A 294 -18.23 10.53 5.35
CA ALA A 294 -17.90 10.82 6.73
C ALA A 294 -17.18 12.17 6.90
N PHE A 295 -16.10 12.40 6.15
CA PHE A 295 -15.24 13.57 6.38
C PHE A 295 -15.68 14.79 5.59
N LEU A 296 -16.15 14.64 4.34
CA LEU A 296 -16.56 15.79 3.52
C LEU A 296 -18.01 16.22 3.80
N ASN A 297 -18.92 15.28 4.07
CA ASN A 297 -20.31 15.63 4.40
C ASN A 297 -20.56 15.76 5.91
N GLY A 298 -19.55 15.50 6.75
CA GLY A 298 -19.67 15.60 8.21
C GLY A 298 -20.55 14.53 8.84
N GLU A 299 -20.59 13.33 8.25
CA GLU A 299 -21.43 12.21 8.70
C GLU A 299 -20.60 11.03 9.25
N PRO A 300 -19.92 11.16 10.40
CA PRO A 300 -18.98 10.15 10.91
C PRO A 300 -19.60 8.75 11.10
N GLY A 301 -20.92 8.68 11.32
CA GLY A 301 -21.64 7.40 11.46
C GLY A 301 -21.73 6.58 10.17
N SER A 302 -21.54 7.18 8.99
CA SER A 302 -21.54 6.46 7.70
C SER A 302 -20.36 5.50 7.62
N LEU A 303 -19.16 5.98 7.97
CA LEU A 303 -17.93 5.17 8.01
C LEU A 303 -18.04 3.99 8.98
N LEU A 304 -18.64 4.17 10.16
CA LEU A 304 -18.81 3.08 11.12
C LEU A 304 -19.77 1.99 10.62
N LYS A 305 -20.83 2.37 9.90
CA LYS A 305 -21.74 1.41 9.27
C LYS A 305 -21.04 0.62 8.17
N GLU A 306 -20.22 1.29 7.37
CA GLU A 306 -19.49 0.64 6.29
C GLU A 306 -18.41 -0.31 6.82
N ILE A 307 -17.65 0.09 7.85
CA ILE A 307 -16.69 -0.78 8.54
C ILE A 307 -17.39 -2.05 9.06
N ALA A 308 -18.58 -1.92 9.65
CA ALA A 308 -19.34 -3.08 10.13
C ALA A 308 -19.80 -3.98 8.96
N SER A 309 -20.20 -3.39 7.83
CA SER A 309 -20.58 -4.09 6.60
C SER A 309 -19.40 -4.88 6.03
N ILE A 310 -18.27 -4.23 5.77
CA ILE A 310 -17.05 -4.84 5.22
C ILE A 310 -16.55 -5.95 6.14
N ASN A 311 -16.44 -5.72 7.45
CA ASN A 311 -15.98 -6.74 8.40
C ASN A 311 -16.92 -7.96 8.48
N SER A 312 -18.20 -7.80 8.14
CA SER A 312 -19.15 -8.91 8.11
C SER A 312 -19.17 -9.66 6.77
N LEU A 313 -18.85 -8.99 5.66
CA LEU A 313 -19.06 -9.50 4.31
C LEU A 313 -17.77 -9.99 3.65
N CYS A 314 -16.67 -9.28 3.84
CA CYS A 314 -15.37 -9.59 3.24
C CYS A 314 -14.67 -10.71 4.02
N THR A 315 -13.92 -11.54 3.31
CA THR A 315 -13.23 -12.70 3.91
C THR A 315 -11.91 -12.32 4.55
N ASP A 316 -11.24 -11.28 4.04
CA ASP A 316 -9.92 -10.86 4.50
C ASP A 316 -9.73 -9.34 4.31
N VAL A 317 -10.31 -8.54 5.20
CA VAL A 317 -10.21 -7.07 5.16
C VAL A 317 -8.75 -6.58 5.16
N PRO A 318 -7.82 -7.16 5.96
CA PRO A 318 -6.40 -6.82 5.89
C PRO A 318 -5.75 -6.98 4.51
N ALA A 319 -6.30 -7.81 3.62
CA ALA A 319 -5.79 -7.99 2.27
C ALA A 319 -6.29 -6.92 1.27
N MET A 320 -7.36 -6.17 1.58
CA MET A 320 -7.92 -5.15 0.68
C MET A 320 -7.01 -3.91 0.56
N VAL A 321 -7.11 -3.19 -0.56
CA VAL A 321 -6.34 -1.95 -0.80
C VAL A 321 -7.19 -0.73 -0.48
N ASN A 322 -6.77 0.09 0.48
CA ASN A 322 -7.47 1.32 0.85
C ASN A 322 -6.82 2.54 0.19
N PHE A 323 -7.63 3.47 -0.30
CA PHE A 323 -7.18 4.71 -0.94
C PHE A 323 -8.21 5.82 -0.72
N ILE A 324 -7.80 7.07 -0.92
CA ILE A 324 -8.71 8.24 -0.94
C ILE A 324 -8.66 9.02 -2.26
N GLU A 325 -7.70 8.69 -3.14
CA GLU A 325 -7.53 9.19 -4.50
C GLU A 325 -6.93 8.08 -5.36
N ASP A 326 -7.28 8.05 -6.64
CA ASP A 326 -6.66 7.26 -7.70
C ASP A 326 -6.71 8.07 -9.03
N GLN A 327 -6.35 7.43 -10.15
CA GLN A 327 -6.32 8.04 -11.48
C GLN A 327 -7.68 8.15 -12.21
N ASP A 328 -8.75 7.63 -11.60
CA ASP A 328 -10.08 7.49 -12.20
C ASP A 328 -11.18 8.24 -11.41
N VAL A 329 -10.92 8.59 -10.15
CA VAL A 329 -11.78 9.46 -9.34
C VAL A 329 -11.19 10.88 -9.18
N ASP A 330 -12.05 11.83 -8.80
CA ASP A 330 -11.63 13.19 -8.50
C ASP A 330 -10.66 13.22 -7.31
N ARG A 331 -9.67 14.13 -7.38
CA ARG A 331 -8.79 14.39 -6.24
C ARG A 331 -9.60 14.89 -5.05
N TRP A 332 -9.16 14.53 -3.85
CA TRP A 332 -9.69 15.04 -2.59
C TRP A 332 -9.70 16.56 -2.56
N ALA A 333 -8.56 17.17 -2.89
CA ALA A 333 -8.41 18.62 -2.86
C ALA A 333 -9.24 19.33 -3.97
N TYR A 334 -9.60 18.61 -5.04
CA TYR A 334 -10.55 19.10 -6.04
C TYR A 334 -11.98 19.12 -5.49
N MET A 335 -12.37 18.10 -4.73
CA MET A 335 -13.69 18.04 -4.07
C MET A 335 -13.80 19.00 -2.88
N ASN A 336 -12.73 19.16 -2.09
CA ASN A 336 -12.69 20.00 -0.89
C ASN A 336 -11.25 20.40 -0.54
N ASP A 337 -10.99 21.71 -0.48
CA ASP A 337 -9.66 22.28 -0.24
C ASP A 337 -9.24 22.34 1.25
N ASP A 338 -10.04 21.80 2.17
CA ASP A 338 -9.70 21.70 3.58
C ASP A 338 -8.72 20.55 3.84
N ILE A 339 -7.43 20.88 3.89
CA ILE A 339 -6.35 19.94 4.16
C ILE A 339 -6.50 19.21 5.51
N MET A 340 -7.22 19.77 6.50
CA MET A 340 -7.45 19.05 7.77
C MET A 340 -8.38 17.85 7.58
N LEU A 341 -9.38 17.94 6.70
CA LEU A 341 -10.22 16.79 6.35
C LEU A 341 -9.39 15.72 5.63
N ALA A 342 -8.50 16.12 4.72
CA ALA A 342 -7.57 15.22 4.06
C ALA A 342 -6.63 14.53 5.07
N LYS A 343 -6.09 15.26 6.05
CA LYS A 343 -5.25 14.68 7.12
C LYS A 343 -6.00 13.61 7.91
N ASN A 344 -7.28 13.81 8.22
CA ASN A 344 -8.09 12.82 8.95
C ASN A 344 -8.37 11.58 8.10
N ALA A 345 -8.79 11.76 6.86
CA ALA A 345 -9.04 10.66 5.93
C ALA A 345 -7.76 9.83 5.66
N LEU A 346 -6.62 10.50 5.44
CA LEU A 346 -5.31 9.85 5.32
C LEU A 346 -4.91 9.10 6.58
N THR A 347 -5.09 9.70 7.76
CA THR A 347 -4.76 9.04 9.04
C THR A 347 -5.56 7.75 9.21
N PHE A 348 -6.86 7.79 8.89
CA PHE A 348 -7.71 6.60 8.90
C PHE A 348 -7.24 5.58 7.88
N MET A 349 -7.14 5.95 6.61
CA MET A 349 -6.77 5.06 5.49
C MET A 349 -5.45 4.33 5.74
N MET A 350 -4.43 5.06 6.24
CA MET A 350 -3.10 4.51 6.50
C MET A 350 -3.04 3.51 7.66
N LEU A 351 -3.90 3.66 8.67
CA LEU A 351 -3.82 2.90 9.93
C LEU A 351 -5.01 1.95 10.16
N PHE A 352 -6.02 1.97 9.29
CA PHE A 352 -7.12 1.01 9.26
C PHE A 352 -6.67 -0.37 8.74
N ASP A 353 -7.57 -1.36 8.78
CA ASP A 353 -7.34 -2.69 8.22
C ASP A 353 -7.21 -2.60 6.70
N GLY A 354 -6.12 -3.15 6.15
CA GLY A 354 -5.86 -3.18 4.72
C GLY A 354 -4.43 -2.73 4.38
N ILE A 355 -4.15 -2.76 3.09
CA ILE A 355 -2.93 -2.26 2.46
C ILE A 355 -3.20 -0.82 2.02
N PRO A 356 -2.55 0.18 2.63
CA PRO A 356 -2.77 1.57 2.22
C PRO A 356 -2.10 1.87 0.88
N LEU A 357 -2.81 2.59 0.02
CA LEU A 357 -2.34 3.07 -1.27
C LEU A 357 -2.51 4.60 -1.34
N VAL A 358 -1.45 5.29 -1.74
CA VAL A 358 -1.45 6.72 -2.03
C VAL A 358 -1.11 6.95 -3.48
N PHE A 359 -2.00 7.64 -4.20
CA PHE A 359 -1.77 8.07 -5.57
C PHE A 359 -0.97 9.38 -5.63
N GLN A 360 -0.04 9.46 -6.57
CA GLN A 360 0.85 10.60 -6.72
C GLN A 360 0.10 11.95 -6.75
N GLY A 361 0.66 12.92 -6.03
CA GLY A 361 0.14 14.28 -5.96
C GLY A 361 -0.75 14.53 -4.75
N LEU A 362 -1.30 13.49 -4.14
CA LEU A 362 -2.06 13.62 -2.87
C LEU A 362 -1.16 14.17 -1.76
N GLU A 363 0.09 13.72 -1.67
CA GLU A 363 1.06 14.20 -0.69
C GLU A 363 1.46 15.68 -0.89
N GLN A 364 1.22 16.20 -2.09
CA GLN A 364 1.41 17.60 -2.49
C GLN A 364 0.09 18.40 -2.49
N PHE A 365 -1.02 17.76 -2.10
CA PHE A 365 -2.36 18.35 -2.05
C PHE A 365 -2.77 19.03 -3.37
N ILE A 366 -2.47 18.39 -4.50
CA ILE A 366 -2.85 18.87 -5.83
C ILE A 366 -4.37 18.90 -5.94
N ALA A 367 -4.93 20.04 -6.37
CA ALA A 367 -6.38 20.28 -6.42
C ALA A 367 -6.94 20.41 -7.84
N SER A 368 -6.16 20.08 -8.88
CA SER A 368 -6.57 20.22 -10.28
C SER A 368 -7.15 18.91 -10.86
N SER A 369 -6.73 18.49 -12.04
CA SER A 369 -6.97 17.15 -12.61
C SER A 369 -6.47 16.04 -11.66
N ASN A 370 -6.75 14.78 -11.98
CA ASN A 370 -6.19 13.59 -11.34
C ASN A 370 -5.01 12.99 -12.14
N ARG A 371 -4.45 13.75 -13.10
CA ARG A 371 -3.37 13.27 -13.99
C ARG A 371 -2.20 14.25 -14.11
N GLU A 372 -1.99 15.12 -13.13
CA GLU A 372 -0.87 16.06 -13.11
C GLU A 372 0.47 15.36 -13.16
N ALA A 373 1.38 16.03 -13.84
CA ALA A 373 2.80 15.79 -13.69
C ALA A 373 3.28 16.15 -12.27
N LEU A 374 3.71 15.15 -11.51
CA LEU A 374 4.21 15.34 -10.15
C LEU A 374 5.47 16.20 -10.11
N TRP A 375 6.34 16.11 -11.12
CA TRP A 375 7.59 16.88 -11.15
C TRP A 375 7.38 18.39 -11.07
N THR A 376 6.20 18.91 -11.41
CA THR A 376 5.86 20.33 -11.29
C THR A 376 5.76 20.82 -9.85
N THR A 377 5.67 19.91 -8.89
CA THR A 377 5.68 20.18 -7.44
C THR A 377 7.09 20.31 -6.85
N ASP A 378 8.13 20.11 -7.67
CA ASP A 378 9.52 20.03 -7.24
C ASP A 378 9.80 18.92 -6.20
N TYR A 379 8.87 17.97 -6.03
CA TYR A 379 8.97 16.88 -5.06
C TYR A 379 9.16 17.40 -3.62
N ASP A 380 8.38 18.41 -3.22
CA ASP A 380 8.54 19.07 -1.92
C ASP A 380 8.31 18.10 -0.74
N THR A 381 9.40 17.66 -0.13
CA THR A 381 9.39 16.80 1.08
C THR A 381 8.97 17.56 2.35
N ASN A 382 8.81 18.88 2.28
CA ASN A 382 8.31 19.69 3.38
C ASN A 382 6.80 19.85 3.40
N ALA A 383 6.10 19.42 2.34
CA ALA A 383 4.66 19.48 2.23
C ALA A 383 3.96 18.82 3.44
N THR A 384 2.83 19.39 3.84
CA THR A 384 2.09 18.97 5.04
C THR A 384 1.72 17.49 5.00
N LEU A 385 1.21 17.01 3.85
CA LEU A 385 0.77 15.63 3.71
C LEU A 385 1.94 14.67 3.50
N TYR A 386 3.04 15.09 2.86
CA TYR A 386 4.29 14.32 2.81
C TYR A 386 4.79 13.94 4.22
N LYS A 387 4.90 14.94 5.11
CA LYS A 387 5.36 14.72 6.51
C LYS A 387 4.39 13.85 7.31
N LEU A 388 3.09 14.04 7.09
CA LEU A 388 2.07 13.20 7.71
C LEU A 388 2.23 11.75 7.26
N LEU A 389 2.33 11.48 5.96
CA LEU A 389 2.51 10.13 5.42
C LEU A 389 3.77 9.44 5.94
N SER A 390 4.90 10.17 5.99
CA SER A 390 6.15 9.69 6.61
C SER A 390 5.94 9.26 8.07
N THR A 391 5.25 10.09 8.86
CA THR A 391 4.93 9.77 10.27
C THR A 391 3.99 8.57 10.39
N LEU A 392 2.94 8.50 9.57
CA LEU A 392 1.95 7.41 9.60
C LEU A 392 2.55 6.07 9.18
N ASN A 393 3.37 6.04 8.12
CA ASN A 393 4.09 4.84 7.72
C ASN A 393 5.09 4.40 8.80
N ALA A 394 5.82 5.33 9.41
CA ALA A 394 6.78 5.01 10.48
C ALA A 394 6.08 4.35 11.68
N ILE A 395 4.97 4.91 12.17
CA ILE A 395 4.25 4.31 13.30
C ILE A 395 3.59 2.97 12.91
N ARG A 396 3.06 2.83 11.69
CA ARG A 396 2.51 1.57 11.19
C ARG A 396 3.59 0.48 11.17
N LYS A 397 4.75 0.74 10.57
CA LYS A 397 5.88 -0.21 10.51
C LYS A 397 6.39 -0.56 11.91
N HIS A 398 6.47 0.42 12.79
CA HIS A 398 6.88 0.21 14.18
C HIS A 398 5.91 -0.66 14.97
N ALA A 399 4.60 -0.47 14.80
CA ALA A 399 3.60 -1.33 15.43
C ALA A 399 3.72 -2.79 14.94
N ILE A 400 3.97 -2.99 13.64
CA ILE A 400 4.20 -4.31 13.04
C ILE A 400 5.47 -4.96 13.59
N SER A 401 6.58 -4.22 13.73
CA SER A 401 7.85 -4.75 14.22
C SER A 401 7.78 -5.17 15.69
N ILE A 402 7.01 -4.43 16.50
CA ILE A 402 6.75 -4.77 17.90
C ILE A 402 5.87 -6.01 18.03
N ASP A 403 4.82 -6.11 17.20
CA ASP A 403 3.83 -7.18 17.25
C ASP A 403 3.33 -7.54 15.86
N SER A 404 3.82 -8.62 15.29
CA SER A 404 3.45 -9.05 13.93
C SER A 404 1.94 -9.34 13.78
N SER A 405 1.22 -9.64 14.87
CA SER A 405 -0.24 -9.77 14.84
C SER A 405 -0.99 -8.46 14.60
N TYR A 406 -0.32 -7.29 14.64
CA TYR A 406 -0.93 -5.99 14.40
C TYR A 406 -1.67 -5.93 13.04
N ILE A 407 -1.08 -6.48 11.99
CA ILE A 407 -1.66 -6.48 10.63
C ILE A 407 -3.01 -7.19 10.59
N ASN A 408 -3.06 -8.41 11.11
CA ASN A 408 -4.26 -9.24 11.11
C ASN A 408 -5.20 -8.94 12.30
N SER A 409 -4.85 -8.00 13.17
CA SER A 409 -5.74 -7.52 14.24
C SER A 409 -6.78 -6.58 13.65
N GLN A 410 -8.06 -6.92 13.81
CA GLN A 410 -9.16 -6.06 13.38
C GLN A 410 -9.10 -4.68 14.04
N THR A 411 -9.44 -3.64 13.29
CA THR A 411 -9.62 -2.28 13.80
C THR A 411 -11.01 -2.12 14.43
N TRP A 412 -11.05 -1.67 15.68
CA TRP A 412 -12.28 -1.52 16.44
C TRP A 412 -12.63 -0.05 16.67
N PRO A 413 -13.86 0.40 16.37
CA PRO A 413 -14.32 1.70 16.82
C PRO A 413 -14.48 1.69 18.34
N ILE A 414 -13.86 2.65 19.03
CA ILE A 414 -13.89 2.78 20.49
C ILE A 414 -14.65 4.02 20.97
N TYR A 415 -14.88 4.99 20.07
CA TYR A 415 -15.62 6.20 20.37
C TYR A 415 -16.26 6.79 19.11
N GLN A 416 -17.47 7.33 19.27
CA GLN A 416 -18.15 8.16 18.29
C GLN A 416 -18.73 9.38 19.02
N GLY A 417 -18.29 10.57 18.63
CA GLY A 417 -18.85 11.84 19.07
C GLY A 417 -19.80 12.44 18.04
N GLY A 418 -20.02 13.75 18.12
CA GLY A 418 -20.78 14.48 17.10
C GLY A 418 -19.99 14.62 15.80
N SER A 419 -18.68 14.81 15.92
CA SER A 419 -17.73 14.91 14.79
C SER A 419 -16.51 14.01 14.96
N GLU A 420 -16.34 13.40 16.13
CA GLU A 420 -15.15 12.62 16.47
C GLU A 420 -15.37 11.14 16.19
N LEU A 421 -14.33 10.48 15.71
CA LEU A 421 -14.24 9.03 15.63
C LEU A 421 -12.94 8.61 16.29
N ALA A 422 -12.96 7.54 17.08
CA ALA A 422 -11.71 6.93 17.53
C ALA A 422 -11.70 5.43 17.31
N PHE A 423 -10.52 4.94 16.95
CA PHE A 423 -10.29 3.57 16.56
C PHE A 423 -9.09 3.00 17.29
N TRP A 424 -9.14 1.70 17.54
CA TRP A 424 -8.07 0.91 18.15
C TRP A 424 -7.66 -0.17 17.15
N LYS A 425 -6.36 -0.32 16.88
CA LYS A 425 -5.80 -1.47 16.15
C LYS A 425 -4.61 -2.07 16.89
N GLY A 426 -4.55 -3.40 16.96
CA GLY A 426 -3.47 -4.16 17.61
C GLY A 426 -3.82 -4.67 19.00
N ALA A 427 -2.88 -5.42 19.60
CA ALA A 427 -3.11 -6.07 20.89
C ALA A 427 -3.10 -5.10 22.08
N VAL A 428 -3.82 -5.46 23.15
CA VAL A 428 -3.91 -4.67 24.39
C VAL A 428 -2.53 -4.39 24.99
N GLY A 429 -2.29 -3.13 25.32
CA GLY A 429 -1.03 -2.59 25.86
C GLY A 429 -0.02 -2.16 24.81
N ARG A 430 -0.31 -2.36 23.52
CA ARG A 430 0.57 -2.08 22.37
C ARG A 430 -0.22 -1.71 21.11
N GLN A 431 -1.48 -1.31 21.29
CA GLN A 431 -2.35 -0.86 20.23
C GLN A 431 -1.92 0.52 19.74
N VAL A 432 -2.27 0.82 18.49
CA VAL A 432 -2.30 2.18 17.95
C VAL A 432 -3.73 2.69 18.10
N ILE A 433 -3.89 3.90 18.64
CA ILE A 433 -5.20 4.56 18.74
C ILE A 433 -5.22 5.76 17.81
N MET A 434 -6.19 5.79 16.89
CA MET A 434 -6.50 6.95 16.07
C MET A 434 -7.63 7.73 16.73
N LEU A 435 -7.53 9.05 16.79
CA LEU A 435 -8.64 9.95 17.10
C LEU A 435 -8.74 10.98 15.98
N LEU A 436 -9.90 11.01 15.33
CA LEU A 436 -10.18 11.74 14.11
C LEU A 436 -11.32 12.72 14.33
N SER A 437 -11.45 13.69 13.43
CA SER A 437 -12.48 14.72 13.45
C SER A 437 -12.98 15.02 12.03
N THR A 438 -14.28 15.27 11.92
CA THR A 438 -14.94 15.75 10.69
C THR A 438 -15.16 17.27 10.69
N GLN A 439 -14.60 18.01 11.66
CA GLN A 439 -14.83 19.46 11.78
C GLN A 439 -14.00 20.31 10.80
N GLY A 440 -12.95 19.73 10.22
CA GLY A 440 -12.02 20.46 9.35
C GLY A 440 -11.28 21.60 10.07
N SER A 441 -10.66 22.47 9.28
CA SER A 441 -9.84 23.60 9.74
C SER A 441 -10.61 24.64 10.57
N ASN A 442 -11.94 24.65 10.46
CA ASN A 442 -12.83 25.56 11.19
C ASN A 442 -13.29 25.01 12.56
N GLY A 443 -12.88 23.79 12.94
CA GLY A 443 -13.15 23.22 14.24
C GLY A 443 -12.62 24.10 15.38
N THR A 444 -13.39 24.24 16.46
CA THR A 444 -13.00 25.05 17.62
C THR A 444 -12.29 24.21 18.67
N ALA A 445 -11.59 24.87 19.61
CA ALA A 445 -10.87 24.18 20.67
C ALA A 445 -11.80 23.59 21.75
N TYR A 446 -11.59 22.34 22.13
CA TYR A 446 -12.30 21.67 23.23
C TYR A 446 -11.45 20.53 23.81
N ASN A 447 -11.82 20.07 25.02
CA ASN A 447 -11.22 18.87 25.60
C ASN A 447 -12.12 17.67 25.38
N LEU A 448 -11.61 16.66 24.69
CA LEU A 448 -12.27 15.37 24.56
C LEU A 448 -11.78 14.42 25.65
N THR A 449 -12.70 13.75 26.35
CA THR A 449 -12.35 12.61 27.22
C THR A 449 -12.55 11.33 26.43
N LEU A 450 -11.46 10.73 25.95
CA LEU A 450 -11.47 9.51 25.17
C LEU A 450 -11.46 8.29 26.10
N PRO A 451 -12.54 7.46 26.11
CA PRO A 451 -12.60 6.26 26.93
C PRO A 451 -11.88 5.08 26.27
N ARG A 452 -11.68 3.99 27.03
CA ARG A 452 -11.17 2.70 26.53
C ARG A 452 -9.82 2.81 25.80
N THR A 453 -8.88 3.55 26.40
CA THR A 453 -7.57 3.81 25.77
C THR A 453 -6.52 2.78 26.17
N TYR A 454 -5.70 3.08 27.17
CA TYR A 454 -4.70 2.20 27.75
C TYR A 454 -4.96 2.07 29.26
N GLY A 455 -4.34 1.08 29.91
CA GLY A 455 -4.47 0.91 31.36
C GLY A 455 -4.12 2.19 32.13
N ALA A 456 -4.65 2.35 33.35
CA ALA A 456 -4.44 3.54 34.17
C ALA A 456 -2.96 3.85 34.45
N GLY A 457 -2.59 5.14 34.38
CA GLY A 457 -1.23 5.61 34.65
C GLY A 457 -0.21 5.33 33.54
N ILE A 458 -0.65 4.85 32.38
CA ILE A 458 0.23 4.63 31.23
C ILE A 458 0.49 5.96 30.53
N VAL A 459 1.77 6.23 30.28
CA VAL A 459 2.21 7.35 29.46
C VAL A 459 2.14 6.94 27.99
N VAL A 460 1.44 7.75 27.19
CA VAL A 460 1.25 7.56 25.76
C VAL A 460 1.81 8.77 25.02
N THR A 461 2.42 8.53 23.86
CA THR A 461 2.89 9.58 22.98
C THR A 461 1.86 9.78 21.87
N GLU A 462 1.39 11.01 21.70
CA GLU A 462 0.70 11.45 20.50
C GLU A 462 1.76 11.71 19.44
N VAL A 463 1.85 10.86 18.43
CA VAL A 463 3.01 10.77 17.54
C VAL A 463 3.03 11.82 16.44
N LEU A 464 1.91 12.50 16.16
CA LEU A 464 1.86 13.53 15.12
C LEU A 464 2.48 14.85 15.62
N ASN A 465 2.32 15.19 16.90
CA ASN A 465 2.90 16.39 17.51
C ASN A 465 3.94 16.10 18.59
N CYS A 466 4.22 14.82 18.86
CA CYS A 466 5.20 14.36 19.85
C CYS A 466 4.93 14.85 21.27
N VAL A 467 3.66 14.82 21.68
CA VAL A 467 3.20 15.23 23.01
C VAL A 467 2.85 14.00 23.84
N ASN A 468 3.32 13.95 25.09
CA ASN A 468 2.97 12.86 26.00
C ASN A 468 1.70 13.18 26.82
N TYR A 469 0.86 12.18 26.95
CA TYR A 469 -0.32 12.18 27.81
C TYR A 469 -0.24 11.01 28.80
N THR A 470 -0.93 11.12 29.92
CA THR A 470 -1.02 10.03 30.91
C THR A 470 -2.48 9.65 31.08
N THR A 471 -2.79 8.37 30.96
CA THR A 471 -4.15 7.87 31.21
C THR A 471 -4.52 8.07 32.69
N ASN A 472 -5.75 8.53 32.93
CA ASN A 472 -6.25 8.74 34.29
C ASN A 472 -6.57 7.41 34.99
N THR A 473 -7.06 7.46 36.23
CA THR A 473 -7.43 6.28 37.03
C THR A 473 -8.57 5.46 36.42
N LEU A 474 -9.33 6.03 35.48
CA LEU A 474 -10.41 5.39 34.73
C LEU A 474 -9.96 4.88 33.35
N SER A 475 -8.65 4.92 33.05
CA SER A 475 -8.10 4.50 31.74
C SER A 475 -8.57 5.38 30.57
N GLU A 476 -8.79 6.67 30.82
CA GLU A 476 -9.20 7.67 29.84
C GLU A 476 -8.05 8.63 29.51
N LEU A 477 -8.06 9.16 28.28
CA LEU A 477 -7.19 10.27 27.86
C LEU A 477 -8.00 11.56 27.73
N ILE A 478 -7.54 12.64 28.36
CA ILE A 478 -8.09 13.98 28.16
C ILE A 478 -7.24 14.66 27.08
N VAL A 479 -7.81 14.80 25.89
CA VAL A 479 -7.11 15.27 24.70
C VAL A 479 -7.62 16.65 24.30
N PRO A 480 -6.75 17.68 24.24
CA PRO A 480 -7.10 18.96 23.64
C PRO A 480 -7.21 18.78 22.12
N MET A 481 -8.41 18.99 21.62
CA MET A 481 -8.73 19.02 20.20
C MET A 481 -8.84 20.48 19.76
N ASP A 482 -8.33 20.79 18.58
CA ASP A 482 -8.44 22.11 17.95
C ASP A 482 -8.31 21.94 16.43
N LYS A 483 -8.98 22.82 15.65
CA LYS A 483 -8.90 22.88 14.17
C LYS A 483 -9.08 21.54 13.45
N GLY A 484 -9.89 20.65 14.04
CA GLY A 484 -10.20 19.34 13.47
C GLY A 484 -8.97 18.46 13.23
N GLU A 485 -7.85 18.67 13.92
CA GLU A 485 -6.64 17.88 13.66
C GLU A 485 -6.77 16.43 14.13
N PRO A 486 -6.24 15.45 13.37
CA PRO A 486 -6.14 14.08 13.85
C PRO A 486 -5.11 13.95 14.97
N ARG A 487 -5.22 12.87 15.74
CA ARG A 487 -4.28 12.45 16.78
C ARG A 487 -4.02 10.96 16.64
N VAL A 488 -2.76 10.54 16.83
CA VAL A 488 -2.40 9.11 16.84
C VAL A 488 -1.59 8.81 18.08
N PHE A 489 -2.04 7.87 18.91
CA PHE A 489 -1.41 7.54 20.18
C PHE A 489 -0.75 6.17 20.15
N PHE A 490 0.42 6.07 20.77
CA PHE A 490 1.14 4.83 21.02
C PHE A 490 1.81 4.85 22.41
N PRO A 491 2.00 3.71 23.11
CA PRO A 491 2.64 3.70 24.43
C PRO A 491 4.07 4.28 24.38
N ALA A 492 4.36 5.27 25.22
CA ALA A 492 5.66 5.95 25.23
C ALA A 492 6.82 4.99 25.55
N SER A 493 6.57 4.00 26.42
CA SER A 493 7.53 2.94 26.76
C SER A 493 7.90 2.03 25.59
N MET A 494 7.12 2.06 24.51
CA MET A 494 7.33 1.28 23.30
C MET A 494 7.78 2.12 22.11
N MET A 495 7.99 3.43 22.27
CA MET A 495 8.50 4.29 21.20
C MET A 495 9.98 4.08 20.80
N PRO A 496 10.90 3.55 21.64
CA PRO A 496 12.27 3.27 21.19
C PRO A 496 12.27 2.39 19.94
N GLY A 497 13.07 2.76 18.93
CA GLY A 497 13.15 2.07 17.64
C GLY A 497 12.26 2.66 16.54
N SER A 498 11.27 3.50 16.90
CA SER A 498 10.28 4.02 15.94
C SER A 498 10.81 5.03 14.93
N GLY A 499 11.92 5.73 15.23
CA GLY A 499 12.34 6.89 14.43
C GLY A 499 11.50 8.16 14.66
N LEU A 500 10.49 8.11 15.53
CA LEU A 500 9.56 9.22 15.78
C LEU A 500 9.91 9.94 17.08
N CYS A 501 9.54 11.22 17.19
CA CYS A 501 9.56 11.97 18.47
C CYS A 501 10.89 11.92 19.23
N GLY A 502 12.01 11.93 18.51
CA GLY A 502 13.37 11.90 19.08
C GLY A 502 13.90 10.51 19.42
N TYR A 503 13.14 9.44 19.16
CA TYR A 503 13.62 8.06 19.24
C TYR A 503 14.35 7.68 17.95
N ASN A 504 15.48 6.98 18.05
CA ASN A 504 16.22 6.49 16.90
C ASN A 504 15.47 5.35 16.19
N VAL A 505 15.74 5.18 14.89
CA VAL A 505 15.31 4.01 14.12
C VAL A 505 16.21 2.82 14.47
N THR A 506 15.62 1.77 15.04
CA THR A 506 16.29 0.49 15.31
C THR A 506 15.26 -0.62 15.29
N ASN A 507 15.57 -1.77 14.65
CA ASN A 507 14.72 -2.95 14.74
C ASN A 507 14.68 -3.45 16.18
N VAL A 508 13.49 -3.41 16.79
CA VAL A 508 13.24 -3.87 18.15
C VAL A 508 11.97 -4.68 18.21
N THR A 509 12.00 -5.73 19.02
CA THR A 509 10.85 -6.55 19.34
C THR A 509 10.25 -6.15 20.68
N HIS A 510 8.98 -6.48 20.89
CA HIS A 510 8.35 -6.31 22.19
C HIS A 510 9.12 -7.02 23.34
N SER A 511 9.72 -8.17 23.06
CA SER A 511 10.48 -8.93 24.06
C SER A 511 11.73 -8.19 24.54
N GLU A 512 12.45 -7.56 23.61
CA GLU A 512 13.65 -6.76 23.90
C GLU A 512 13.31 -5.51 24.71
N LEU A 513 12.22 -4.81 24.33
CA LEU A 513 11.75 -3.64 25.07
C LEU A 513 11.34 -3.99 26.51
N ARG A 514 10.67 -5.14 26.71
CA ARG A 514 10.34 -5.63 28.06
C ARG A 514 11.58 -5.93 28.89
N LEU A 515 12.56 -6.62 28.31
CA LEU A 515 13.81 -6.94 29.00
C LEU A 515 14.59 -5.67 29.39
N ALA A 516 14.67 -4.69 28.49
CA ALA A 516 15.30 -3.41 28.77
C ALA A 516 14.61 -2.65 29.91
N ALA A 517 13.28 -2.65 29.95
CA ALA A 517 12.51 -2.03 31.02
C ALA A 517 12.74 -2.70 32.40
N VAL A 518 12.88 -4.03 32.44
CA VAL A 518 13.20 -4.77 33.67
C VAL A 518 14.64 -4.49 34.12
N ALA A 519 15.59 -4.47 33.19
CA ALA A 519 16.99 -4.16 33.48
C ALA A 519 17.15 -2.76 34.10
N HIS A 520 16.47 -1.75 33.55
CA HIS A 520 16.49 -0.39 34.10
C HIS A 520 15.88 -0.28 35.51
N ARG A 521 14.83 -1.05 35.82
CA ARG A 521 14.26 -1.11 37.18
C ARG A 521 15.20 -1.81 38.17
N SER A 522 15.99 -2.78 37.70
CA SER A 522 16.98 -3.47 38.53
C SER A 522 18.21 -2.59 38.84
N SER A 523 18.62 -1.71 37.92
CA SER A 523 19.75 -0.80 38.13
C SER A 523 19.43 0.42 38.99
N SER A 524 18.15 0.82 39.10
CA SER A 524 17.71 1.90 39.99
C SER A 524 17.56 1.48 41.46
N GLY A 525 17.79 0.20 41.79
CA GLY A 525 17.61 -0.37 43.14
C GLY A 525 18.89 -0.48 43.98
N SER A 526 20.07 -0.19 43.45
CA SER A 526 21.33 -0.32 44.20
C SER A 526 21.72 1.01 44.88
N HIS A 527 21.13 1.29 46.04
CA HIS A 527 21.80 2.15 47.01
C HIS A 527 23.04 1.42 47.53
N PRO A 528 24.23 2.04 47.55
CA PRO A 528 25.41 1.43 48.15
C PRO A 528 25.19 1.37 49.66
N VAL A 529 24.96 0.17 50.19
CA VAL A 529 25.03 -0.08 51.62
C VAL A 529 26.49 0.08 52.04
N VAL A 530 26.77 1.15 52.79
CA VAL A 530 28.04 1.37 53.46
C VAL A 530 28.25 0.24 54.48
N PRO A 531 29.37 -0.52 54.44
CA PRO A 531 29.58 -1.56 55.43
C PRO A 531 30.05 -0.94 56.74
N PHE A 532 29.20 -0.99 57.76
CA PHE A 532 29.60 -0.77 59.15
C PHE A 532 30.45 -1.95 59.60
N ALA A 533 31.74 -1.70 59.84
CA ALA A 533 32.63 -2.65 60.48
C ALA A 533 32.38 -2.65 61.99
N SER A 534 31.95 -3.80 62.54
CA SER A 534 32.24 -4.16 63.92
C SER A 534 32.24 -5.69 64.02
N GLY A 535 33.39 -6.24 64.42
CA GLY A 535 33.58 -7.68 64.59
C GLY A 535 33.01 -8.17 65.91
N PHE A 536 32.67 -9.46 65.96
CA PHE A 536 32.96 -10.39 67.05
C PHE A 536 32.50 -11.81 66.65
N GLY A 537 33.46 -12.75 66.64
CA GLY A 537 33.38 -14.19 66.99
C GLY A 537 32.31 -15.12 66.37
N PRO A 538 32.70 -16.27 65.78
CA PRO A 538 31.74 -17.29 65.37
C PRO A 538 31.34 -18.18 66.55
N VAL A 539 30.04 -18.36 66.77
CA VAL A 539 29.50 -19.47 67.56
C VAL A 539 28.70 -20.36 66.63
N LEU A 540 29.20 -21.60 66.54
CA LEU A 540 28.64 -22.77 65.90
C LEU A 540 27.25 -23.09 66.49
N PHE A 541 26.22 -23.25 65.67
CA PHE A 541 25.07 -24.08 66.03
C PHE A 541 24.56 -24.86 64.81
N LEU A 542 24.66 -26.18 64.94
CA LEU A 542 23.95 -27.17 64.14
C LEU A 542 22.45 -27.12 64.44
N ALA A 543 21.66 -27.46 63.42
CA ALA A 543 20.57 -28.45 63.45
C ALA A 543 19.16 -27.96 63.02
N LEU A 544 18.63 -28.82 62.14
CA LEU A 544 17.24 -29.23 61.92
C LEU A 544 16.27 -28.35 61.10
N VAL A 545 16.17 -28.76 59.83
CA VAL A 545 14.94 -29.19 59.12
C VAL A 545 13.64 -29.17 59.94
N ALA A 546 12.66 -28.40 59.45
CA ALA A 546 11.25 -28.77 59.51
C ALA A 546 10.51 -28.17 58.30
N PHE A 547 10.09 -29.04 57.39
CA PHE A 547 9.02 -28.82 56.42
C PHE A 547 7.69 -28.61 57.16
N LEU A 548 6.83 -27.70 56.66
CA LEU A 548 5.37 -27.88 56.63
C LEU A 548 4.73 -26.82 55.70
N SER A 549 4.26 -27.31 54.57
CA SER A 549 3.04 -27.00 53.83
C SER A 549 2.37 -25.62 54.03
N PHE A 550 2.37 -24.80 52.97
CA PHE A 550 1.19 -24.44 52.18
C PHE A 550 1.61 -23.95 50.80
#